data_AF-A0A497DDB3-F1
#
_entry.id   AF-A0A497DDB3-F1
#
_cell.length_a   1.000
_cell.length_b   1.000
_cell.length_c   1.000
_cell.angle_alpha   90.00
_cell.angle_beta   90.00
_cell.angle_gamma   90.00
#
_symmetry.space_group_name_H-M   'P 1'
#
loop_
_entity.id
_entity.type
_entity.pdbx_description
1 polymer ?
#
loop_
_entity_poly.entity_id
_entity_poly.type
_entity_poly.pdbx_seq_one_letter_code
_entity_poly.pdbx_strand_id
1 'polypeptide(L)'
;IYIVDNSGNLELFNAGILVPAAEKQMNSAIRETIIFTLQSKQTKSFYVKFQYLFNVQAINAISVSDTKSFIRQTTIENLVQGVFQGLLWLMLFYNLFLFISTREKSYLYYIGYVFSFAILMLYAYQYLQDFIFPENPEVGSYFGISVFVAFLFYFLLLREFIDSRNKHPRIDKSLKIIILINSIVTALVFIFQFIFIDSFGVVGMQYVFLNALILLVYVVIILKIGNKASKIFAIGTLFLVLCMSLAIIGTYMGADPDRLTILFQLGIVGQVFVFSAGLSYKYKITEQQKQKAQEGIIIQLKENQQLQTKVNRELEQEVGKRVILPNIRTTG
;
A
#
# COMPACT_ATOMS: atom_id res chain seq x y z
N ILE A 1 1.79 28.43 -22.42
CA ILE A 1 1.54 28.09 -23.85
C ILE A 1 1.15 29.36 -24.57
N TYR A 2 1.79 29.65 -25.70
CA TYR A 2 1.53 30.85 -26.49
C TYR A 2 0.77 30.47 -27.76
N ILE A 3 -0.36 31.14 -28.01
CA ILE A 3 -1.11 31.03 -29.26
C ILE A 3 -0.87 32.32 -30.04
N VAL A 4 -0.37 32.19 -31.28
CA VAL A 4 -0.21 33.32 -32.19
C VAL A 4 -1.39 33.31 -33.17
N ASP A 5 -2.19 34.37 -33.15
CA ASP A 5 -3.24 34.58 -34.15
C ASP A 5 -2.68 35.16 -35.45
N ASN A 6 -3.45 35.10 -36.54
CA ASN A 6 -3.05 35.59 -37.87
C ASN A 6 -2.70 37.09 -37.90
N SER A 7 -3.16 37.84 -36.89
CA SER A 7 -2.88 39.27 -36.70
C SER A 7 -1.58 39.54 -35.93
N GLY A 8 -0.85 38.50 -35.50
CA GLY A 8 0.36 38.62 -34.69
C GLY A 8 0.11 38.80 -33.18
N ASN A 9 -1.14 38.77 -32.74
CA ASN A 9 -1.49 38.83 -31.32
C ASN A 9 -1.11 37.52 -30.61
N LEU A 10 -0.49 37.67 -29.43
CA LEU A 10 -0.04 36.58 -28.58
C LEU A 10 -1.00 36.41 -27.40
N GLU A 11 -1.66 35.27 -27.31
CA GLU A 11 -2.40 34.86 -26.12
C GLU A 11 -1.55 33.88 -25.28
N LEU A 12 -1.40 34.18 -23.99
CA LEU A 12 -0.68 33.34 -23.03
C LEU A 12 -1.67 32.55 -22.17
N PHE A 13 -1.48 31.24 -22.15
CA PHE A 13 -2.21 30.31 -21.28
C PHE A 13 -1.24 29.62 -20.33
N ASN A 14 -1.49 29.72 -19.02
CA ASN A 14 -0.74 28.99 -18.00
C ASN A 14 -1.35 27.59 -17.83
N ALA A 15 -0.49 26.58 -17.79
CA ALA A 15 -0.84 25.18 -17.59
C ALA A 15 0.33 24.49 -16.90
N GLY A 16 0.06 23.39 -16.19
CA GLY A 16 1.07 22.60 -15.50
C GLY A 16 0.73 22.30 -14.04
N ILE A 17 1.40 21.28 -13.52
CA ILE A 17 1.12 20.70 -12.19
C ILE A 17 1.32 21.70 -11.05
N LEU A 18 2.21 22.67 -11.19
CA LEU A 18 2.49 23.70 -10.19
C LEU A 18 1.75 25.03 -10.43
N VAL A 19 0.96 25.13 -11.49
CA VAL A 19 0.16 26.34 -11.75
C VAL A 19 -1.11 26.27 -10.89
N PRO A 20 -1.46 27.32 -10.13
CA PRO A 20 -2.71 27.34 -9.38
C PRO A 20 -3.93 27.12 -10.29
N ALA A 21 -4.93 26.40 -9.78
CA ALA A 21 -6.11 26.02 -10.55
C ALA A 21 -6.94 27.22 -11.06
N ALA A 22 -6.81 28.39 -10.40
CA ALA A 22 -7.47 29.63 -10.83
C ALA A 22 -6.81 30.27 -12.07
N GLU A 23 -5.53 29.97 -12.33
CA GLU A 23 -4.79 30.48 -13.49
C GLU A 23 -4.88 29.54 -14.70
N LYS A 24 -5.37 28.31 -14.51
CA LYS A 24 -5.59 27.34 -15.58
C LYS A 24 -6.88 27.67 -16.32
N GLN A 25 -6.86 27.51 -17.65
CA GLN A 25 -8.07 27.65 -18.47
C GLN A 25 -9.11 26.55 -18.17
N MET A 26 -8.64 25.34 -17.85
CA MET A 26 -9.47 24.21 -17.47
C MET A 26 -8.74 23.34 -16.46
N ASN A 27 -9.39 23.03 -15.34
CA ASN A 27 -8.88 22.11 -14.34
C ASN A 27 -9.18 20.67 -14.78
N SER A 28 -8.13 19.88 -14.93
CA SER A 28 -8.22 18.52 -15.46
C SER A 28 -7.06 17.70 -14.89
N ALA A 29 -7.34 17.04 -13.78
CA ALA A 29 -6.40 16.22 -13.01
C ALA A 29 -5.58 15.25 -13.89
N ILE A 30 -6.20 14.65 -14.92
CA ILE A 30 -5.53 13.63 -15.72
C ILE A 30 -4.61 14.24 -16.78
N ARG A 31 -4.99 15.39 -17.36
CA ARG A 31 -4.31 15.99 -18.51
C ARG A 31 -4.40 17.51 -18.48
N GLU A 32 -3.24 18.15 -18.49
CA GLU A 32 -3.12 19.57 -18.76
C GLU A 32 -3.65 19.89 -20.15
N THR A 33 -4.67 20.74 -20.24
CA THR A 33 -5.45 20.95 -21.46
C THR A 33 -5.69 22.44 -21.70
N ILE A 34 -5.65 22.84 -22.97
CA ILE A 34 -6.01 24.18 -23.43
C ILE A 34 -7.11 24.05 -24.46
N ILE A 35 -8.11 24.93 -24.35
CA ILE A 35 -9.24 24.99 -25.26
C ILE A 35 -9.01 26.14 -26.23
N PHE A 36 -9.08 25.86 -27.53
CA PHE A 36 -8.99 26.86 -28.57
C PHE A 36 -10.03 26.60 -29.66
N THR A 37 -10.41 27.66 -30.37
CA THR A 37 -11.28 27.56 -31.55
C THR A 37 -10.45 27.72 -32.82
N LEU A 38 -10.74 26.87 -33.82
CA LEU A 38 -10.14 26.90 -35.14
C LEU A 38 -11.25 26.94 -36.19
N GLN A 39 -11.29 27.99 -37.01
CA GLN A 39 -12.23 28.07 -38.13
C GLN A 39 -11.76 27.21 -39.31
N SER A 40 -12.68 26.85 -40.20
CA SER A 40 -12.36 26.09 -41.41
C SER A 40 -11.32 26.84 -42.26
N LYS A 41 -10.23 26.15 -42.63
CA LYS A 41 -9.07 26.69 -43.37
C LYS A 41 -8.26 27.77 -42.61
N GLN A 42 -8.50 27.96 -41.32
CA GLN A 42 -7.63 28.78 -40.47
C GLN A 42 -6.42 27.96 -40.04
N THR A 43 -5.24 28.58 -40.06
CA THR A 43 -4.01 28.05 -39.47
C THR A 43 -3.71 28.83 -38.20
N LYS A 44 -3.39 28.15 -37.10
CA LYS A 44 -2.90 28.76 -35.85
C LYS A 44 -1.58 28.10 -35.44
N SER A 45 -0.64 28.92 -35.00
CA SER A 45 0.66 28.44 -34.52
C SER A 45 0.68 28.43 -32.99
N PHE A 46 1.11 27.29 -32.43
CA PHE A 46 1.21 27.08 -30.99
C PHE A 46 2.67 26.93 -30.59
N TYR A 47 3.09 27.71 -29.60
CA TYR A 47 4.42 27.59 -29.01
C TYR A 47 4.28 27.14 -27.56
N VAL A 48 4.80 25.95 -27.26
CA VAL A 48 4.76 25.36 -25.93
C VAL A 48 6.14 25.47 -25.31
N LYS A 49 6.25 26.26 -24.25
CA LYS A 49 7.43 26.31 -23.40
C LYS A 49 7.21 25.34 -22.24
N PHE A 50 8.07 24.34 -22.14
CA PHE A 50 8.09 23.43 -21.00
C PHE A 50 9.11 23.92 -19.99
N GLN A 51 8.67 24.05 -18.75
CA GLN A 51 9.54 24.26 -17.61
C GLN A 51 9.39 23.04 -16.71
N TYR A 52 10.47 22.27 -16.63
CA TYR A 52 10.55 21.12 -15.75
C TYR A 52 11.32 21.52 -14.51
N LEU A 53 10.88 21.02 -13.36
CA LEU A 53 11.69 21.03 -12.13
C LEU A 53 12.89 20.07 -12.27
N PHE A 54 12.78 19.08 -13.17
CA PHE A 54 13.77 18.01 -13.38
C PHE A 54 14.35 18.06 -14.80
N ASN A 55 15.60 17.64 -14.99
CA ASN A 55 16.18 17.37 -16.33
C ASN A 55 15.61 16.11 -17.01
N VAL A 56 14.38 15.71 -16.67
CA VAL A 56 13.67 14.59 -17.30
C VAL A 56 12.56 15.16 -18.17
N GLN A 57 12.68 14.94 -19.47
CA GLN A 57 11.60 15.24 -20.40
C GLN A 57 10.43 14.29 -20.10
N ALA A 58 9.35 14.82 -19.54
CA ALA A 58 8.14 14.07 -19.18
C ALA A 58 6.99 14.29 -20.18
N ILE A 59 7.29 14.76 -21.41
CA ILE A 59 6.27 14.81 -22.45
C ILE A 59 6.20 13.44 -23.09
N ASN A 60 5.15 12.71 -22.75
CA ASN A 60 4.88 11.42 -23.36
C ASN A 60 4.15 11.57 -24.70
N ALA A 61 3.32 12.60 -24.86
CA ALA A 61 2.68 12.98 -26.13
C ALA A 61 1.99 14.35 -26.04
N ILE A 62 1.92 15.07 -27.17
CA ILE A 62 0.98 16.19 -27.36
C ILE A 62 -0.08 15.70 -28.35
N SER A 63 -1.35 15.80 -27.99
CA SER A 63 -2.46 15.40 -28.86
C SER A 63 -3.49 16.52 -28.98
N VAL A 64 -4.17 16.56 -30.12
CA VAL A 64 -5.28 17.46 -30.38
C VAL A 64 -6.52 16.60 -30.57
N SER A 65 -7.60 16.94 -29.87
CA SER A 65 -8.87 16.23 -29.95
C SER A 65 -10.02 17.23 -29.97
N ASP A 66 -11.16 16.82 -30.56
CA ASP A 66 -12.37 17.63 -30.44
C ASP A 66 -12.90 17.59 -29.00
N THR A 67 -13.60 18.65 -28.60
CA THR A 67 -14.09 18.82 -27.22
C THR A 67 -15.00 17.67 -26.77
N LYS A 68 -15.83 17.10 -27.66
CA LYS A 68 -16.76 16.02 -27.26
C LYS A 68 -16.01 14.72 -26.99
N SER A 69 -15.06 14.37 -27.85
CA SER A 69 -14.21 13.19 -27.65
C SER A 69 -13.34 13.33 -26.41
N PHE A 70 -12.74 14.51 -26.20
CA PHE A 70 -11.97 14.81 -25.00
C PHE A 70 -12.80 14.63 -23.73
N ILE A 71 -13.97 15.29 -23.63
CA ILE A 71 -14.85 15.18 -22.46
C ILE A 71 -15.24 13.72 -22.22
N ARG A 72 -15.60 12.98 -23.28
CA ARG A 72 -15.96 11.56 -23.16
C ARG A 72 -14.81 10.73 -22.61
N GLN A 73 -13.60 10.92 -23.14
CA GLN A 73 -12.41 10.19 -22.71
C GLN A 73 -12.07 10.50 -21.25
N THR A 74 -11.92 11.77 -20.89
CA THR A 74 -11.59 12.18 -19.50
C THR A 74 -12.68 11.77 -18.52
N THR A 75 -13.95 11.75 -18.92
CA THR A 75 -15.05 11.24 -18.07
C THR A 75 -14.89 9.76 -17.78
N ILE A 76 -14.55 8.95 -18.78
CA ILE A 76 -14.32 7.50 -18.58
C ILE A 76 -13.10 7.28 -17.68
N GLU A 77 -12.00 8.00 -17.91
CA GLU A 77 -10.79 7.90 -17.10
C GLU A 77 -11.05 8.30 -15.63
N ASN A 78 -11.78 9.41 -15.40
CA ASN A 78 -12.21 9.84 -14.06
C ASN A 78 -13.12 8.81 -13.39
N LEU A 79 -14.02 8.17 -14.15
CA LEU A 79 -14.88 7.11 -13.63
C LEU A 79 -14.08 5.88 -13.19
N VAL A 80 -13.14 5.43 -14.04
CA VAL A 80 -12.24 4.31 -13.72
C VAL A 80 -11.43 4.62 -12.47
N GLN A 81 -10.88 5.84 -12.37
CA GLN A 81 -10.15 6.29 -11.20
C GLN A 81 -11.02 6.35 -9.95
N GLY A 82 -12.26 6.84 -10.06
CA GLY A 82 -13.22 6.89 -8.98
C GLY A 82 -13.56 5.49 -8.44
N VAL A 83 -13.75 4.51 -9.33
CA VAL A 83 -13.96 3.11 -8.96
C VAL A 83 -12.73 2.53 -8.26
N PHE A 84 -11.54 2.74 -8.82
CA PHE A 84 -10.28 2.30 -8.23
C PHE A 84 -10.10 2.86 -6.80
N GLN A 85 -10.31 4.16 -6.64
CA GLN A 85 -10.17 4.86 -5.37
C GLN A 85 -11.21 4.39 -4.36
N GLY A 86 -12.46 4.18 -4.80
CA GLY A 86 -13.54 3.61 -3.99
C GLY A 86 -13.21 2.21 -3.48
N LEU A 87 -12.62 1.34 -4.30
CA LEU A 87 -12.20 0.00 -3.89
C LEU A 87 -11.10 0.05 -2.81
N LEU A 88 -10.11 0.94 -2.96
CA LEU A 88 -9.06 1.10 -1.94
C LEU A 88 -9.61 1.63 -0.62
N TRP A 89 -10.47 2.66 -0.66
CA TRP A 89 -11.09 3.20 0.56
C TRP A 89 -11.99 2.17 1.24
N LEU A 90 -12.79 1.42 0.48
CA LEU A 90 -13.63 0.34 1.02
C LEU A 90 -12.76 -0.71 1.72
N MET A 91 -11.68 -1.17 1.08
CA MET A 91 -10.75 -2.12 1.68
C MET A 91 -10.06 -1.55 2.92
N LEU A 92 -9.71 -0.27 2.91
CA LEU A 92 -9.11 0.42 4.05
C LEU A 92 -10.06 0.45 5.25
N PHE A 93 -11.30 0.93 5.07
CA PHE A 93 -12.27 1.02 6.16
C PHE A 93 -12.72 -0.35 6.67
N TYR A 94 -12.89 -1.33 5.78
CA TYR A 94 -13.16 -2.71 6.17
C TYR A 94 -12.03 -3.26 7.06
N ASN A 95 -10.77 -3.09 6.65
CA ASN A 95 -9.63 -3.56 7.44
C ASN A 95 -9.41 -2.73 8.72
N LEU A 96 -9.83 -1.47 8.75
CA LEU A 96 -9.85 -0.66 9.97
C LEU A 96 -10.82 -1.22 11.01
N PHE A 97 -12.02 -1.62 10.60
CA PHE A 97 -12.96 -2.30 11.49
C PHE A 97 -12.38 -3.62 12.00
N LEU A 98 -11.74 -4.42 11.12
CA LEU A 98 -11.05 -5.64 11.54
C LEU A 98 -9.90 -5.37 12.51
N PHE A 99 -9.13 -4.30 12.31
CA PHE A 99 -8.09 -3.91 13.25
C PHE A 99 -8.66 -3.56 14.62
N ILE A 100 -9.75 -2.79 14.69
CA ILE A 100 -10.40 -2.43 15.94
C ILE A 100 -10.93 -3.69 16.67
N SER A 101 -11.50 -4.63 15.92
CA SER A 101 -12.06 -5.87 16.47
C SER A 101 -11.01 -6.89 16.90
N THR A 102 -9.95 -7.08 16.11
CA THR A 102 -8.94 -8.13 16.35
C THR A 102 -7.71 -7.64 17.11
N ARG A 103 -7.42 -6.33 17.04
CA ARG A 103 -6.21 -5.66 17.55
C ARG A 103 -4.88 -6.28 17.05
N GLU A 104 -4.93 -6.97 15.92
CA GLU A 104 -3.76 -7.59 15.30
C GLU A 104 -2.95 -6.56 14.49
N LYS A 105 -1.65 -6.44 14.79
CA LYS A 105 -0.76 -5.43 14.17
C LYS A 105 -0.64 -5.55 12.66
N SER A 106 -0.85 -6.75 12.12
CA SER A 106 -0.82 -6.98 10.68
C SER A 106 -1.86 -6.14 9.94
N TYR A 107 -3.06 -5.92 10.53
CA TYR A 107 -4.07 -5.07 9.92
C TYR A 107 -3.67 -3.59 9.95
N LEU A 108 -2.99 -3.11 11.00
CA LEU A 108 -2.51 -1.73 11.06
C LEU A 108 -1.49 -1.43 9.95
N TYR A 109 -0.53 -2.32 9.74
CA TYR A 109 0.45 -2.15 8.67
C TYR A 109 -0.20 -2.26 7.28
N TYR A 110 -1.20 -3.11 7.13
CA TYR A 110 -1.99 -3.19 5.90
C TYR A 110 -2.78 -1.91 5.62
N ILE A 111 -3.41 -1.30 6.63
CA ILE A 111 -4.13 -0.03 6.47
C ILE A 111 -3.18 1.06 6.01
N GLY A 112 -2.02 1.20 6.65
CA GLY A 112 -1.00 2.17 6.22
C GLY A 112 -0.50 1.93 4.79
N TYR A 113 -0.36 0.65 4.41
CA TYR A 113 0.01 0.24 3.06
C TYR A 113 -1.03 0.66 2.01
N VAL A 114 -2.31 0.32 2.22
CA VAL A 114 -3.42 0.66 1.32
C VAL A 114 -3.62 2.16 1.24
N PHE A 115 -3.56 2.86 2.38
CA PHE A 115 -3.66 4.32 2.44
C PHE A 115 -2.57 4.99 1.60
N SER A 116 -1.34 4.49 1.70
CA SER A 116 -0.21 5.02 0.93
C SER A 116 -0.44 4.88 -0.58
N PHE A 117 -1.00 3.76 -1.04
CA PHE A 117 -1.36 3.59 -2.46
C PHE A 117 -2.51 4.47 -2.92
N ALA A 118 -3.53 4.66 -2.07
CA ALA A 118 -4.63 5.58 -2.34
C ALA A 118 -4.11 7.01 -2.57
N ILE A 119 -3.27 7.50 -1.66
CA ILE A 119 -2.65 8.82 -1.77
C ILE A 119 -1.72 8.90 -2.99
N LEU A 120 -0.91 7.88 -3.23
CA LEU A 120 -0.01 7.83 -4.39
C LEU A 120 -0.75 7.99 -5.71
N MET A 121 -1.92 7.36 -5.84
CA MET A 121 -2.71 7.43 -7.06
C MET A 121 -3.45 8.76 -7.22
N LEU A 122 -3.91 9.37 -6.12
CA LEU A 122 -4.43 10.73 -6.16
C LEU A 122 -3.35 11.74 -6.57
N TYR A 123 -2.12 11.56 -6.08
CA TYR A 123 -0.96 12.36 -6.48
C TYR A 123 -0.58 12.14 -7.95
N ALA A 124 -0.48 10.88 -8.40
CA ALA A 124 -0.05 10.53 -9.75
C ALA A 124 -1.01 11.05 -10.84
N TYR A 125 -2.31 11.07 -10.53
CA TYR A 125 -3.35 11.65 -11.37
C TYR A 125 -3.62 13.13 -11.04
N GLN A 126 -2.74 13.82 -10.32
CA GLN A 126 -2.81 15.26 -10.03
C GLN A 126 -4.09 15.76 -9.32
N TYR A 127 -4.93 14.86 -8.79
CA TYR A 127 -6.14 15.23 -8.06
C TYR A 127 -5.84 16.06 -6.81
N LEU A 128 -4.70 15.79 -6.18
CA LEU A 128 -4.27 16.55 -5.00
C LEU A 128 -3.97 18.00 -5.35
N GLN A 129 -3.33 18.25 -6.49
CA GLN A 129 -2.96 19.58 -6.97
C GLN A 129 -4.18 20.33 -7.50
N ASP A 130 -5.01 19.69 -8.32
CA ASP A 130 -6.10 20.37 -9.02
C ASP A 130 -7.38 20.55 -8.19
N PHE A 131 -7.64 19.64 -7.24
CA PHE A 131 -8.93 19.61 -6.52
C PHE A 131 -8.80 19.74 -5.00
N ILE A 132 -7.72 19.23 -4.37
CA ILE A 132 -7.57 19.31 -2.91
C ILE A 132 -6.78 20.55 -2.48
N PHE A 133 -5.71 20.87 -3.19
CA PHE A 133 -4.85 22.04 -2.96
C PHE A 133 -4.78 22.96 -4.19
N PRO A 134 -5.94 23.40 -4.75
CA PRO A 134 -5.99 24.16 -6.00
C PRO A 134 -5.24 25.49 -5.95
N GLU A 135 -5.19 26.13 -4.78
CA GLU A 135 -4.50 27.40 -4.58
C GLU A 135 -3.00 27.23 -4.33
N ASN A 136 -2.58 26.06 -3.81
CA ASN A 136 -1.21 25.78 -3.39
C ASN A 136 -0.76 24.40 -3.91
N PRO A 137 -0.63 24.21 -5.24
CA PRO A 137 -0.34 22.91 -5.85
C PRO A 137 1.02 22.32 -5.43
N GLU A 138 1.94 23.14 -4.96
CA GLU A 138 3.20 22.70 -4.34
C GLU A 138 2.95 21.76 -3.15
N VAL A 139 1.88 22.01 -2.37
CA VAL A 139 1.49 21.15 -1.25
C VAL A 139 1.08 19.77 -1.74
N GLY A 140 0.30 19.71 -2.82
CA GLY A 140 -0.07 18.45 -3.48
C GLY A 140 1.16 17.66 -3.94
N SER A 141 2.24 18.34 -4.29
CA SER A 141 3.48 17.70 -4.75
C SER A 141 4.24 16.97 -3.64
N TYR A 142 4.09 17.38 -2.38
CA TYR A 142 4.67 16.67 -1.22
C TYR A 142 4.12 15.26 -1.04
N PHE A 143 2.91 14.99 -1.53
CA PHE A 143 2.29 13.66 -1.38
C PHE A 143 2.90 12.58 -2.28
N GLY A 144 3.82 12.94 -3.19
CA GLY A 144 4.65 11.95 -3.88
C GLY A 144 5.34 10.99 -2.91
N ILE A 145 5.71 11.45 -1.71
CA ILE A 145 6.36 10.64 -0.67
C ILE A 145 5.60 9.36 -0.29
N SER A 146 4.30 9.33 -0.55
CA SER A 146 3.43 8.16 -0.36
C SER A 146 4.00 6.86 -0.94
N VAL A 147 4.73 6.89 -2.06
CA VAL A 147 5.39 5.68 -2.60
C VAL A 147 6.43 5.10 -1.64
N PHE A 148 7.21 5.95 -0.97
CA PHE A 148 8.22 5.53 0.02
C PHE A 148 7.56 4.94 1.27
N VAL A 149 6.50 5.61 1.73
CA VAL A 149 5.69 5.16 2.86
C VAL A 149 5.01 3.82 2.56
N ALA A 150 4.55 3.59 1.32
CA ALA A 150 3.97 2.32 0.90
C ALA A 150 4.96 1.16 1.04
N PHE A 151 6.21 1.31 0.57
CA PHE A 151 7.22 0.26 0.72
C PHE A 151 7.60 0.03 2.19
N LEU A 152 7.67 1.08 3.01
CA LEU A 152 7.91 0.93 4.45
C LEU A 152 6.82 0.07 5.11
N PHE A 153 5.55 0.40 4.89
CA PHE A 153 4.43 -0.39 5.41
C PHE A 153 4.37 -1.79 4.84
N TYR A 154 4.76 -1.99 3.57
CA TYR A 154 4.87 -3.31 2.98
C TYR A 154 5.83 -4.20 3.76
N PHE A 155 7.05 -3.72 4.07
CA PHE A 155 8.03 -4.55 4.78
C PHE A 155 7.65 -4.78 6.24
N LEU A 156 7.03 -3.79 6.89
CA LEU A 156 6.44 -3.96 8.23
C LEU A 156 5.34 -5.03 8.21
N LEU A 157 4.43 -4.95 7.23
CA LEU A 157 3.38 -5.93 7.01
C LEU A 157 3.96 -7.32 6.76
N LEU A 158 4.93 -7.45 5.86
CA LEU A 158 5.58 -8.72 5.53
C LEU A 158 6.21 -9.36 6.76
N ARG A 159 6.97 -8.57 7.53
CA ARG A 159 7.65 -9.02 8.76
C ARG A 159 6.68 -9.59 9.79
N GLU A 160 5.57 -8.88 10.02
CA GLU A 160 4.51 -9.33 10.93
C GLU A 160 3.74 -10.52 10.34
N PHE A 161 3.47 -10.51 9.03
CA PHE A 161 2.69 -11.52 8.34
C PHE A 161 3.36 -12.90 8.41
N ILE A 162 4.66 -12.98 8.14
CA ILE A 162 5.39 -14.26 8.22
C ILE A 162 5.83 -14.62 9.64
N ASP A 163 5.55 -13.76 10.63
CA ASP A 163 5.99 -13.94 12.02
C ASP A 163 7.52 -14.21 12.09
N SER A 164 8.29 -13.39 11.37
CA SER A 164 9.72 -13.62 11.17
C SER A 164 10.49 -13.62 12.49
N ARG A 165 10.04 -12.81 13.45
CA ARG A 165 10.68 -12.67 14.77
C ARG A 165 10.78 -14.01 15.50
N ASN A 166 9.71 -14.78 15.49
CA ASN A 166 9.62 -16.03 16.24
C ASN A 166 10.05 -17.24 15.40
N LYS A 167 9.71 -17.25 14.10
CA LYS A 167 9.88 -18.43 13.23
C LYS A 167 11.15 -18.39 12.40
N HIS A 168 11.64 -17.20 12.03
CA HIS A 168 12.72 -17.04 11.06
C HIS A 168 13.69 -15.90 11.43
N PRO A 169 14.53 -16.04 12.49
CA PRO A 169 15.36 -14.95 13.00
C PRO A 169 16.34 -14.34 11.98
N ARG A 170 16.87 -15.15 11.05
CA ARG A 170 17.74 -14.65 9.96
C ARG A 170 17.00 -13.73 9.00
N ILE A 171 15.75 -14.09 8.65
CA ILE A 171 14.87 -13.29 7.80
C ILE A 171 14.40 -12.04 8.55
N ASP A 172 14.14 -12.13 9.86
CA ASP A 172 13.82 -10.96 10.69
C ASP A 172 14.95 -9.93 10.69
N LYS A 173 16.21 -10.38 10.79
CA LYS A 173 17.37 -9.51 10.74
C LYS A 173 17.49 -8.79 9.39
N SER A 174 17.31 -9.49 8.26
CA SER A 174 17.33 -8.87 6.93
C SER A 174 16.17 -7.88 6.74
N LEU A 175 14.96 -8.23 7.19
CA LEU A 175 13.79 -7.34 7.14
C LEU A 175 14.00 -6.08 7.98
N LYS A 176 14.55 -6.19 9.18
CA LYS A 176 14.89 -5.03 10.03
C LYS A 176 15.85 -4.07 9.35
N ILE A 177 16.89 -4.59 8.70
CA ILE A 177 17.87 -3.76 7.96
C ILE A 177 17.17 -3.03 6.82
N ILE A 178 16.32 -3.72 6.05
CA ILE A 178 15.58 -3.11 4.94
C ILE A 178 14.58 -2.08 5.42
N ILE A 179 13.85 -2.35 6.51
CA ILE A 179 12.94 -1.39 7.13
C ILE A 179 13.72 -0.16 7.59
N LEU A 180 14.89 -0.33 8.23
CA LEU A 180 15.74 0.78 8.68
C LEU A 180 16.22 1.62 7.49
N ILE A 181 16.76 0.99 6.44
CA ILE A 181 17.20 1.68 5.23
C ILE A 181 16.04 2.45 4.59
N ASN A 182 14.87 1.81 4.42
CA ASN A 182 13.69 2.47 3.86
C ASN A 182 13.20 3.62 4.73
N SER A 183 13.27 3.49 6.06
CA SER A 183 12.90 4.57 6.99
C SER A 183 13.85 5.77 6.85
N ILE A 184 15.15 5.51 6.78
CA ILE A 184 16.17 6.55 6.58
C ILE A 184 15.97 7.23 5.23
N VAL A 185 15.79 6.46 4.15
CA VAL A 185 15.55 7.02 2.81
C VAL A 185 14.26 7.85 2.79
N THR A 186 13.17 7.37 3.39
CA THR A 186 11.91 8.11 3.47
C THR A 186 12.08 9.43 4.23
N ALA A 187 12.79 9.42 5.37
CA ALA A 187 13.06 10.61 6.16
C ALA A 187 13.96 11.61 5.40
N LEU A 188 15.00 11.12 4.72
CA LEU A 188 15.84 11.95 3.89
C LEU A 188 15.03 12.58 2.76
N VAL A 189 14.24 11.79 2.02
CA VAL A 189 13.40 12.32 0.94
C VAL A 189 12.42 13.36 1.45
N PHE A 190 11.81 13.16 2.63
CA PHE A 190 10.94 14.17 3.25
C PHE A 190 11.68 15.50 3.50
N ILE A 191 12.87 15.43 4.10
CA ILE A 191 13.69 16.61 4.41
C ILE A 191 14.17 17.28 3.11
N PHE A 192 14.69 16.49 2.17
CA PHE A 192 15.17 17.00 0.88
C PHE A 192 14.04 17.62 0.07
N GLN A 193 12.83 17.07 0.11
CA GLN A 193 11.70 17.64 -0.61
C GLN A 193 11.28 19.01 -0.04
N PHE A 194 11.44 19.22 1.27
CA PHE A 194 11.18 20.50 1.91
C PHE A 194 12.23 21.57 1.56
N ILE A 195 13.49 21.16 1.39
CA ILE A 195 14.61 22.08 1.10
C ILE A 195 14.78 22.30 -0.42
N PHE A 196 14.60 21.23 -1.20
CA PHE A 196 14.79 21.16 -2.64
C PHE A 196 13.57 20.45 -3.27
N ILE A 197 12.62 21.26 -3.74
CA ILE A 197 11.42 20.77 -4.44
C ILE A 197 11.79 19.96 -5.72
N ASP A 198 13.04 20.09 -6.18
CA ASP A 198 13.52 19.73 -7.51
C ASP A 198 14.11 18.30 -7.69
N SER A 199 14.05 17.36 -6.73
CA SER A 199 14.71 16.03 -6.87
C SER A 199 13.84 14.75 -6.78
N PHE A 200 12.52 14.87 -6.61
CA PHE A 200 11.63 13.72 -6.34
C PHE A 200 11.47 12.69 -7.49
N GLY A 201 11.34 13.13 -8.76
CA GLY A 201 10.94 12.24 -9.86
C GLY A 201 11.94 11.12 -10.20
N VAL A 202 13.22 11.46 -10.37
CA VAL A 202 14.28 10.49 -10.72
C VAL A 202 14.57 9.55 -9.55
N VAL A 203 14.68 10.11 -8.34
CA VAL A 203 14.93 9.33 -7.12
C VAL A 203 13.79 8.36 -6.86
N GLY A 204 12.54 8.79 -7.06
CA GLY A 204 11.35 7.95 -6.91
C GLY A 204 11.35 6.74 -7.85
N MET A 205 11.64 6.92 -9.14
CA MET A 205 11.70 5.81 -10.11
C MET A 205 12.79 4.79 -9.77
N GLN A 206 14.00 5.25 -9.46
CA GLN A 206 15.12 4.38 -9.06
C GLN A 206 14.80 3.61 -7.79
N TYR A 207 14.16 4.28 -6.83
CA TYR A 207 13.73 3.68 -5.57
C TYR A 207 12.64 2.61 -5.75
N VAL A 208 11.64 2.86 -6.61
CA VAL A 208 10.61 1.87 -6.97
C VAL A 208 11.25 0.65 -7.62
N PHE A 209 12.17 0.87 -8.58
CA PHE A 209 12.87 -0.22 -9.27
C PHE A 209 13.70 -1.08 -8.31
N LEU A 210 14.50 -0.46 -7.43
CA LEU A 210 15.28 -1.16 -6.41
C LEU A 210 14.39 -1.98 -5.49
N ASN A 211 13.30 -1.39 -5.00
CA ASN A 211 12.38 -2.12 -4.13
C ASN A 211 11.66 -3.25 -4.86
N ALA A 212 11.29 -3.09 -6.14
CA ALA A 212 10.71 -4.17 -6.93
C ALA A 212 11.65 -5.39 -7.02
N LEU A 213 12.95 -5.18 -7.19
CA LEU A 213 13.94 -6.27 -7.14
C LEU A 213 14.01 -6.92 -5.76
N ILE A 214 14.01 -6.12 -4.69
CA ILE A 214 13.97 -6.63 -3.31
C ILE A 214 12.70 -7.46 -3.08
N LEU A 215 11.55 -7.01 -3.55
CA LEU A 215 10.28 -7.73 -3.46
C LEU A 215 10.36 -9.11 -4.11
N LEU A 216 10.96 -9.22 -5.30
CA LEU A 216 11.17 -10.51 -5.97
C LEU A 216 12.02 -11.48 -5.14
N VAL A 217 13.10 -10.99 -4.54
CA VAL A 217 13.93 -11.81 -3.63
C VAL A 217 13.08 -12.31 -2.45
N TYR A 218 12.26 -11.46 -1.85
CA TYR A 218 11.38 -11.88 -0.76
C TYR A 218 10.27 -12.83 -1.20
N VAL A 219 9.71 -12.69 -2.40
CA VAL A 219 8.74 -13.66 -2.94
C VAL A 219 9.36 -15.06 -2.95
N VAL A 220 10.59 -15.21 -3.45
CA VAL A 220 11.31 -16.49 -3.45
C VAL A 220 11.54 -17.02 -2.03
N ILE A 221 11.94 -16.15 -1.10
CA ILE A 221 12.13 -16.53 0.32
C ILE A 221 10.81 -17.01 0.95
N ILE A 222 9.70 -16.29 0.74
CA ILE A 222 8.39 -16.59 1.29
C ILE A 222 7.85 -17.92 0.73
N LEU A 223 8.06 -18.18 -0.56
CA LEU A 223 7.69 -19.45 -1.19
C LEU A 223 8.45 -20.63 -0.58
N LYS A 224 9.73 -20.44 -0.22
CA LYS A 224 10.55 -21.45 0.46
C LYS A 224 10.10 -21.74 1.90
N ILE A 225 9.47 -20.78 2.60
CA ILE A 225 8.88 -21.01 3.94
C ILE A 225 7.73 -22.04 3.85
N GLY A 226 7.05 -22.12 2.70
CA GLY A 226 6.16 -23.23 2.36
C GLY A 226 4.77 -23.23 3.02
N ASN A 227 4.51 -22.39 4.03
CA ASN A 227 3.20 -22.34 4.68
C ASN A 227 2.11 -21.76 3.75
N LYS A 228 0.85 -22.22 3.90
CA LYS A 228 -0.27 -21.81 3.03
C LYS A 228 -0.54 -20.31 3.05
N ALA A 229 -0.53 -19.67 4.23
CA ALA A 229 -0.77 -18.24 4.36
C ALA A 229 0.34 -17.39 3.68
N SER A 230 1.61 -17.78 3.88
CA SER A 230 2.78 -17.18 3.23
C SER A 230 2.72 -17.27 1.72
N LYS A 231 2.27 -18.41 1.17
CA LYS A 231 2.07 -18.56 -0.28
C LYS A 231 1.03 -17.60 -0.84
N ILE A 232 -0.08 -17.36 -0.12
CA ILE A 232 -1.11 -16.38 -0.52
C ILE A 232 -0.48 -14.98 -0.61
N PHE A 233 0.32 -14.59 0.39
CA PHE A 233 1.03 -13.31 0.36
C PHE A 233 2.01 -13.22 -0.82
N ALA A 234 2.79 -14.28 -1.08
CA ALA A 234 3.72 -14.32 -2.21
C ALA A 234 3.01 -14.17 -3.56
N ILE A 235 1.83 -14.80 -3.74
CA ILE A 235 1.03 -14.68 -4.96
C ILE A 235 0.57 -13.23 -5.17
N GLY A 236 0.06 -12.57 -4.12
CA GLY A 236 -0.36 -11.17 -4.20
C GLY A 236 0.80 -10.24 -4.57
N THR A 237 1.96 -10.41 -3.93
CA THR A 237 3.16 -9.63 -4.27
C THR A 237 3.63 -9.90 -5.69
N LEU A 238 3.67 -11.16 -6.12
CA LEU A 238 4.09 -11.50 -7.48
C LEU A 238 3.15 -10.87 -8.51
N PHE A 239 1.85 -10.88 -8.26
CA PHE A 239 0.87 -10.26 -9.14
C PHE A 239 1.10 -8.76 -9.31
N LEU A 240 1.31 -8.01 -8.21
CA LEU A 240 1.67 -6.59 -8.31
C LEU A 240 2.97 -6.39 -9.10
N VAL A 241 4.02 -7.15 -8.77
CA VAL A 241 5.34 -6.97 -9.40
C VAL A 241 5.27 -7.27 -10.91
N LEU A 242 4.47 -8.24 -11.34
CA LEU A 242 4.24 -8.53 -12.76
C LEU A 242 3.51 -7.38 -13.46
N CYS A 243 2.43 -6.86 -12.88
CA CYS A 243 1.72 -5.72 -13.45
C CYS A 243 2.61 -4.47 -13.53
N MET A 244 3.39 -4.21 -12.48
CA MET A 244 4.34 -3.09 -12.43
C MET A 244 5.46 -3.25 -13.47
N SER A 245 6.07 -4.43 -13.59
CA SER A 245 7.15 -4.66 -14.56
C SER A 245 6.66 -4.56 -16.00
N LEU A 246 5.48 -5.10 -16.31
CA LEU A 246 4.84 -4.94 -17.61
C LEU A 246 4.52 -3.48 -17.92
N ALA A 247 4.03 -2.71 -16.93
CA ALA A 247 3.79 -1.28 -17.10
C ALA A 247 5.08 -0.52 -17.45
N ILE A 248 6.17 -0.77 -16.71
CA ILE A 248 7.47 -0.13 -16.95
C ILE A 248 8.03 -0.50 -18.32
N ILE A 249 8.02 -1.79 -18.69
CA ILE A 249 8.50 -2.25 -20.01
C ILE A 249 7.67 -1.63 -21.12
N GLY A 250 6.34 -1.58 -20.96
CA GLY A 250 5.44 -0.96 -21.91
C GLY A 250 5.76 0.52 -22.13
N THR A 251 6.13 1.27 -21.08
CA THR A 251 6.55 2.67 -21.20
C THR A 251 7.79 2.80 -22.09
N TYR A 252 8.80 1.93 -21.90
CA TYR A 252 10.00 1.93 -22.75
C TYR A 252 9.72 1.50 -24.20
N MET A 253 8.68 0.69 -24.42
CA MET A 253 8.24 0.27 -25.76
C MET A 253 7.31 1.29 -26.44
N GLY A 254 7.01 2.43 -25.80
CA GLY A 254 6.11 3.44 -26.35
C GLY A 254 4.64 3.05 -26.32
N ALA A 255 4.24 2.12 -25.44
CA ALA A 255 2.84 1.80 -25.24
C ALA A 255 2.09 2.95 -24.55
N ASP A 256 0.78 2.97 -24.75
CA ASP A 256 -0.11 4.01 -24.23
C ASP A 256 -0.04 4.13 -22.69
N PRO A 257 0.41 5.28 -22.13
CA PRO A 257 0.55 5.49 -20.69
C PRO A 257 -0.72 5.22 -19.89
N ASP A 258 -1.90 5.49 -20.46
CA ASP A 258 -3.17 5.31 -19.74
C ASP A 258 -3.46 3.83 -19.50
N ARG A 259 -3.21 3.00 -20.51
CA ARG A 259 -3.37 1.54 -20.40
C ARG A 259 -2.39 0.93 -19.42
N LEU A 260 -1.15 1.41 -19.41
CA LEU A 260 -0.11 0.96 -18.48
C LEU A 260 -0.45 1.33 -17.04
N THR A 261 -1.04 2.51 -16.83
CA THR A 261 -1.49 2.94 -15.51
C THR A 261 -2.65 2.09 -15.00
N ILE A 262 -3.64 1.78 -15.85
CA ILE A 262 -4.72 0.84 -15.52
C ILE A 262 -4.16 -0.55 -15.17
N LEU A 263 -3.18 -1.04 -15.93
CA LEU A 263 -2.54 -2.32 -15.64
C LEU A 263 -1.87 -2.32 -14.25
N PHE A 264 -1.20 -1.23 -13.89
CA PHE A 264 -0.60 -1.07 -12.58
C PHE A 264 -1.66 -1.01 -11.46
N GLN A 265 -2.76 -0.30 -11.68
CA GLN A 265 -3.91 -0.27 -10.76
C GLN A 265 -4.54 -1.64 -10.54
N LEU A 266 -4.70 -2.44 -11.60
CA LEU A 266 -5.18 -3.82 -11.49
C LEU A 266 -4.26 -4.67 -10.61
N GLY A 267 -2.94 -4.49 -10.74
CA GLY A 267 -1.94 -5.13 -9.87
C GLY A 267 -2.13 -4.76 -8.40
N ILE A 268 -2.33 -3.47 -8.10
CA ILE A 268 -2.57 -2.99 -6.74
C ILE A 268 -3.86 -3.56 -6.18
N VAL A 269 -4.98 -3.46 -6.91
CA VAL A 269 -6.28 -3.99 -6.47
C VAL A 269 -6.17 -5.49 -6.22
N GLY A 270 -5.63 -6.26 -7.17
CA GLY A 270 -5.47 -7.71 -7.02
C GLY A 270 -4.65 -8.07 -5.78
N GLN A 271 -3.53 -7.37 -5.54
CA GLN A 271 -2.71 -7.61 -4.36
C GLN A 271 -3.44 -7.23 -3.06
N VAL A 272 -4.08 -6.07 -3.00
CA VAL A 272 -4.81 -5.59 -1.81
C VAL A 272 -5.91 -6.57 -1.40
N PHE A 273 -6.63 -7.12 -2.38
CA PHE A 273 -7.62 -8.19 -2.16
C PHE A 273 -6.97 -9.48 -1.63
N VAL A 274 -5.89 -9.95 -2.29
CA VAL A 274 -5.18 -11.16 -1.87
C VAL A 274 -4.60 -11.02 -0.47
N PHE A 275 -4.06 -9.85 -0.12
CA PHE A 275 -3.52 -9.55 1.21
C PHE A 275 -4.61 -9.53 2.27
N SER A 276 -5.76 -8.89 2.00
CA SER A 276 -6.92 -8.88 2.91
C SER A 276 -7.42 -10.31 3.21
N ALA A 277 -7.55 -11.14 2.16
CA ALA A 277 -7.93 -12.55 2.29
C ALA A 277 -6.87 -13.36 3.05
N GLY A 278 -5.59 -13.14 2.75
CA GLY A 278 -4.46 -13.77 3.43
C GLY A 278 -4.39 -13.45 4.92
N LEU A 279 -4.65 -12.19 5.29
CA LEU A 279 -4.73 -11.73 6.68
C LEU A 279 -5.88 -12.39 7.43
N SER A 280 -7.07 -12.41 6.81
CA SER A 280 -8.26 -13.05 7.38
C SER A 280 -8.03 -14.55 7.60
N TYR A 281 -7.42 -15.23 6.64
CA TYR A 281 -7.05 -16.64 6.74
C TYR A 281 -6.03 -16.89 7.85
N LYS A 282 -4.97 -16.08 7.93
CA LYS A 282 -3.95 -16.17 8.98
C LYS A 282 -4.59 -15.97 10.36
N TYR A 283 -5.42 -14.94 10.51
CA TYR A 283 -6.13 -14.66 11.76
C TYR A 283 -6.97 -15.86 12.22
N LYS A 284 -7.79 -16.42 11.32
CA LYS A 284 -8.61 -17.60 11.63
C LYS A 284 -7.79 -18.79 12.13
N ILE A 285 -6.65 -19.08 11.50
CA ILE A 285 -5.76 -20.17 11.92
C ILE A 285 -5.15 -19.88 13.29
N THR A 286 -4.62 -18.67 13.49
CA THR A 286 -3.99 -18.28 14.75
C THR A 286 -5.01 -18.33 15.89
N GLU A 287 -6.24 -17.91 15.65
CA GLU A 287 -7.31 -17.97 16.63
C GLU A 287 -7.71 -19.41 16.99
N GLN A 288 -7.86 -20.29 15.99
CA GLN A 288 -8.09 -21.72 16.24
C GLN A 288 -6.96 -22.38 17.03
N GLN A 289 -5.71 -21.99 16.78
CA GLN A 289 -4.56 -22.48 17.53
C GLN A 289 -4.58 -21.99 18.99
N LYS A 290 -4.94 -20.72 19.23
CA LYS A 290 -5.11 -20.17 20.59
C LYS A 290 -6.22 -20.90 21.35
N GLN A 291 -7.37 -21.13 20.72
CA GLN A 291 -8.50 -21.85 21.35
C GLN A 291 -8.12 -23.28 21.74
N LYS A 292 -7.49 -24.04 20.84
CA LYS A 292 -7.01 -25.41 21.15
C LYS A 292 -5.97 -25.44 22.27
N ALA A 293 -5.07 -24.45 22.32
CA ALA A 293 -4.10 -24.34 23.39
C ALA A 293 -4.76 -24.06 24.75
N GLN A 294 -5.77 -23.18 24.78
CA GLN A 294 -6.55 -22.88 25.99
C GLN A 294 -7.33 -24.10 26.47
N GLU A 295 -7.98 -24.84 25.57
CA GLU A 295 -8.68 -26.09 25.92
C GLU A 295 -7.73 -27.13 26.52
N GLY A 296 -6.53 -27.30 25.95
CA GLY A 296 -5.51 -28.19 26.49
C GLY A 296 -5.06 -27.81 27.91
N ILE A 297 -4.88 -26.50 28.18
CA ILE A 297 -4.55 -26.00 29.51
C ILE A 297 -5.70 -26.28 30.50
N ILE A 298 -6.95 -26.06 30.09
CA ILE A 298 -8.12 -26.34 30.94
C ILE A 298 -8.20 -27.83 31.30
N ILE A 299 -7.93 -28.72 30.34
CA ILE A 299 -7.91 -30.17 30.58
C ILE A 299 -6.80 -30.53 31.58
N GLN A 300 -5.58 -30.03 31.38
CA GLN A 300 -4.46 -30.27 32.31
C GLN A 300 -4.74 -29.76 33.73
N LEU A 301 -5.38 -28.60 33.87
CA LEU A 301 -5.79 -28.07 35.17
C LEU A 301 -6.81 -28.97 35.86
N LYS A 302 -7.78 -29.50 35.10
CA LYS A 302 -8.80 -30.42 35.62
C LYS A 302 -8.20 -31.75 36.07
N GLU A 303 -7.27 -32.32 35.31
CA GLU A 303 -6.54 -33.53 35.68
C GLU A 303 -5.71 -33.34 36.95
N ASN A 304 -4.97 -32.23 37.05
CA ASN A 304 -4.21 -31.89 38.26
C ASN A 304 -5.11 -31.72 39.49
N GLN A 305 -6.28 -31.09 39.34
CA GLN A 305 -7.24 -30.94 40.43
C GLN A 305 -7.82 -32.31 40.87
N GLN A 306 -8.09 -33.20 39.92
CA GLN A 306 -8.54 -34.56 40.23
C GLN A 306 -7.45 -35.36 40.95
N LEU A 307 -6.19 -35.26 40.50
CA LEU A 307 -5.05 -35.90 41.17
C LEU A 307 -4.88 -35.37 42.59
N GLN A 308 -4.91 -34.05 42.80
CA GLN A 308 -4.85 -33.46 44.15
C GLN A 308 -5.99 -33.95 45.05
N THR A 309 -7.22 -34.01 44.52
CA THR A 309 -8.38 -34.50 45.27
C THR A 309 -8.22 -35.98 45.63
N LYS A 310 -7.66 -36.79 44.71
CA LYS A 310 -7.38 -38.20 44.95
C LYS A 310 -6.31 -38.39 46.02
N VAL A 311 -5.20 -37.66 45.92
CA VAL A 311 -4.11 -37.67 46.91
C VAL A 311 -4.62 -37.22 48.28
N ASN A 312 -5.40 -36.14 48.36
CA ASN A 312 -5.98 -35.69 49.62
C ASN A 312 -6.93 -36.74 50.24
N ARG A 313 -7.78 -37.39 49.43
CA ARG A 313 -8.62 -38.50 49.92
C ARG A 313 -7.81 -39.69 50.40
N GLU A 314 -6.73 -40.04 49.69
CA GLU A 314 -5.82 -41.12 50.12
C GLU A 314 -5.13 -40.76 51.45
N LEU A 315 -4.66 -39.52 51.61
CA LEU A 315 -4.11 -39.03 52.88
C LEU A 315 -5.13 -39.07 54.01
N GLU A 316 -6.37 -38.61 53.79
CA GLU A 316 -7.44 -38.66 54.79
C GLU A 316 -7.73 -40.10 55.24
N GLN A 317 -7.76 -41.05 54.29
CA GLN A 317 -7.92 -42.47 54.61
C GLN A 317 -6.73 -43.03 55.40
N GLU A 318 -5.50 -42.64 55.05
CA GLU A 318 -4.30 -43.10 55.75
C GLU A 318 -4.21 -42.52 57.17
N VAL A 319 -4.51 -41.23 57.35
CA VAL A 319 -4.60 -40.58 58.65
C VAL A 319 -5.71 -41.22 59.48
N GLY A 320 -6.90 -41.46 58.90
CA GLY A 320 -8.01 -42.14 59.57
C GLY A 320 -7.63 -43.54 60.07
N LYS A 321 -6.91 -44.32 59.26
CA LYS A 321 -6.38 -45.64 59.67
C LYS A 321 -5.38 -45.52 60.83
N ARG A 322 -4.48 -44.54 60.81
CA ARG A 322 -3.50 -44.29 61.88
C ARG A 322 -4.15 -43.83 63.20
N VAL A 323 -5.28 -43.14 63.14
CA VAL A 323 -6.04 -42.69 64.33
C VAL A 323 -6.89 -43.80 64.95
N ILE A 324 -7.28 -44.82 64.18
CA ILE A 324 -8.05 -45.98 64.70
C ILE A 324 -7.14 -47.05 65.34
N LEU A 325 -5.89 -47.18 64.87
CA LEU A 325 -4.91 -48.15 65.38
C LEU A 325 -4.35 -47.96 66.81
N PRO A 326 -4.47 -46.82 67.53
CA PRO A 326 -3.96 -46.71 68.90
C PRO A 326 -4.86 -47.31 69.99
N ASN A 327 -6.11 -47.69 69.69
CA ASN A 327 -7.08 -48.09 70.73
C ASN A 327 -7.23 -49.61 70.98
N ILE A 328 -6.39 -50.46 70.38
CA ILE A 328 -6.50 -51.94 70.52
C ILE A 328 -5.44 -52.52 71.49
N ARG A 329 -4.70 -51.70 72.26
CA ARG A 329 -3.65 -52.20 73.18
C ARG A 329 -3.86 -51.99 74.68
N THR A 330 -5.03 -51.54 75.13
CA THR A 330 -5.27 -51.38 76.58
C THR A 330 -6.72 -51.70 76.95
N THR A 331 -7.04 -52.97 77.15
CA THR A 331 -8.02 -53.48 78.15
C THR A 331 -8.04 -54.99 78.09
N GLY A 332 -7.76 -55.65 79.22
CA GLY A 332 -8.08 -57.06 79.48
C GLY A 332 -6.87 -57.96 79.58
#